data_AF-O34225-F1
#
_entry.id   AF-O34225-F1
#
_cell.length_a   1.000
_cell.length_b   1.000
_cell.length_c   1.000
_cell.angle_alpha   90.00
_cell.angle_beta   90.00
_cell.angle_gamma   90.00
#
_symmetry.space_group_name_H-M   'P 1'
#
loop_
_entity.id
_entity.type
_entity.pdbx_description
1 polymer ?
#
loop_
_entity_poly.entity_id
_entity_poly.type
_entity_poly.pdbx_seq_one_letter_code
_entity_poly.pdbx_strand_id
1 'polypeptide(L)'
;LTLKPTMYIANVNENGFENNPYLDAVVEFAAKENASVVAVCAAIEAELSELEEEERDEFLADLGIEEPGLNRVIRSGYDLLNLQTYFTAGVKEVRAWTIPVGATAPQAAGKIHTDFERGFIRAEVIGYNDYIQFNGESGAKEAGK
;
A
#
# COMPACT_ATOMS: atom_id res chain seq x y z
N LEU A 1 -5.02 17.49 -18.62
CA LEU A 1 -5.84 16.79 -17.60
C LEU A 1 -5.92 15.29 -17.88
N THR A 2 -6.23 14.89 -19.12
CA THR A 2 -6.41 13.49 -19.57
C THR A 2 -5.16 12.59 -19.58
N LEU A 3 -3.96 13.15 -19.37
CA LEU A 3 -2.72 12.37 -19.25
C LEU A 3 -2.48 11.79 -17.85
N LYS A 4 -3.26 12.21 -16.85
CA LYS A 4 -3.07 11.77 -15.48
C LYS A 4 -3.47 10.29 -15.37
N PRO A 5 -2.66 9.45 -14.70
CA PRO A 5 -3.06 8.07 -14.42
C PRO A 5 -4.36 8.10 -13.60
N THR A 6 -5.28 7.21 -13.95
CA THR A 6 -6.65 7.20 -13.42
C THR A 6 -7.01 5.81 -12.91
N MET A 7 -7.76 5.77 -11.81
CA MET A 7 -8.38 4.57 -11.26
C MET A 7 -9.86 4.83 -11.00
N TYR A 8 -10.66 3.78 -10.96
CA TYR A 8 -12.08 3.83 -10.64
C TYR A 8 -12.31 3.33 -9.22
N ILE A 9 -12.97 4.15 -8.40
CA ILE A 9 -13.47 3.74 -7.10
C ILE A 9 -14.95 3.42 -7.29
N ALA A 10 -15.27 2.13 -7.31
CA ALA A 10 -16.64 1.65 -7.51
C ALA A 10 -17.34 1.54 -6.15
N ASN A 11 -18.18 2.52 -5.84
CA ASN A 11 -18.98 2.48 -4.62
C ASN A 11 -20.14 1.48 -4.78
N VAL A 12 -20.18 0.47 -3.91
CA VAL A 12 -21.19 -0.59 -3.91
C VAL A 12 -21.92 -0.64 -2.57
N ASN A 13 -23.06 -1.31 -2.55
CA ASN A 13 -23.72 -1.67 -1.28
C ASN A 13 -22.95 -2.82 -0.60
N GLU A 14 -23.26 -3.10 0.66
CA GLU A 14 -22.61 -4.13 1.49
C GLU A 14 -22.56 -5.50 0.81
N ASN A 15 -23.65 -5.89 0.13
CA ASN A 15 -23.76 -7.15 -0.61
C ASN A 15 -23.45 -7.00 -2.12
N GLY A 16 -22.89 -5.86 -2.53
CA GLY A 16 -22.70 -5.47 -3.92
C GLY A 16 -21.33 -5.78 -4.51
N PHE A 17 -20.48 -6.52 -3.80
CA PHE A 17 -19.15 -6.92 -4.25
C PHE A 17 -19.17 -8.04 -5.29
N GLU A 18 -20.23 -8.85 -5.30
CA GLU A 18 -20.45 -9.94 -6.24
C GLU A 18 -21.79 -9.79 -6.94
N ASN A 19 -21.94 -10.40 -8.13
CA ASN A 19 -23.18 -10.42 -8.90
C ASN A 19 -23.82 -9.02 -9.08
N ASN A 20 -22.98 -8.00 -9.29
CA ASN A 20 -23.40 -6.62 -9.43
C ASN A 20 -23.16 -6.12 -10.86
N PRO A 21 -24.21 -6.02 -11.69
CA PRO A 21 -24.08 -5.60 -13.10
C PRO A 21 -23.43 -4.23 -13.28
N TYR A 22 -23.56 -3.34 -12.29
CA TYR A 22 -22.93 -2.01 -12.34
C TYR A 22 -21.43 -2.11 -12.10
N LEU A 23 -21.00 -2.97 -11.16
CA LEU A 23 -19.59 -3.23 -10.91
C LEU A 23 -18.96 -3.89 -12.14
N ASP A 24 -19.62 -4.90 -12.72
CA ASP A 24 -19.15 -5.59 -13.93
C ASP A 24 -18.96 -4.61 -15.10
N ALA A 25 -19.92 -3.68 -15.30
CA ALA A 25 -19.83 -2.66 -16.33
C ALA A 25 -18.65 -1.70 -16.12
N VAL A 26 -18.37 -1.30 -14.87
CA VAL A 26 -17.21 -0.44 -14.53
C VAL A 26 -15.90 -1.18 -14.79
N VAL A 27 -15.81 -2.46 -14.40
CA VAL A 27 -14.63 -3.30 -14.64
C VAL A 27 -14.37 -3.46 -16.13
N GLU A 28 -15.41 -3.72 -16.94
CA GLU A 28 -15.28 -3.83 -18.39
C GLU A 28 -14.84 -2.51 -19.03
N PHE A 29 -15.35 -1.38 -18.55
CA PHE A 29 -14.97 -0.06 -19.04
C PHE A 29 -13.51 0.27 -18.69
N ALA A 30 -13.12 0.08 -17.43
CA ALA A 30 -11.77 0.37 -16.95
C ALA A 30 -10.70 -0.48 -17.66
N ALA A 31 -11.03 -1.74 -18.00
CA ALA A 31 -10.14 -2.61 -18.76
C ALA A 31 -9.80 -2.04 -20.16
N LYS A 32 -10.73 -1.34 -20.81
CA LYS A 32 -10.50 -0.69 -22.11
C LYS A 32 -9.53 0.50 -22.01
N GLU A 33 -9.45 1.12 -20.84
CA GLU A 33 -8.56 2.25 -20.56
C GLU A 33 -7.28 1.85 -19.81
N ASN A 34 -7.11 0.55 -19.53
CA ASN A 34 -6.03 0.03 -18.69
C ASN A 34 -5.96 0.72 -17.31
N ALA A 35 -7.13 0.99 -16.73
CA ALA A 35 -7.29 1.60 -15.41
C ALA A 35 -7.63 0.54 -14.35
N SER A 36 -7.17 0.74 -13.12
CA SER A 36 -7.54 -0.14 -12.01
C SER A 36 -8.94 0.18 -11.49
N VAL A 37 -9.60 -0.81 -10.91
CA VAL A 37 -10.90 -0.66 -10.23
C VAL A 37 -10.76 -1.15 -8.79
N VAL A 38 -11.23 -0.36 -7.84
CA VAL A 38 -11.32 -0.74 -6.43
C VAL A 38 -12.78 -0.60 -6.00
N ALA A 39 -13.40 -1.73 -5.68
CA ALA A 39 -14.75 -1.76 -5.13
C ALA A 39 -14.70 -1.50 -3.61
N VAL A 40 -15.53 -0.57 -3.14
CA VAL A 40 -15.67 -0.22 -1.72
C VAL A 40 -17.13 0.01 -1.38
N CYS A 41 -17.52 -0.24 -0.13
CA CYS A 41 -18.82 0.17 0.37
C CYS A 41 -18.64 1.42 1.24
N ALA A 42 -18.93 2.60 0.69
CA ALA A 42 -18.69 3.86 1.38
C ALA A 42 -19.49 3.99 2.70
N ALA A 43 -20.63 3.29 2.83
CA ALA A 43 -21.40 3.25 4.07
C ALA A 43 -20.64 2.50 5.16
N ILE A 44 -20.17 1.27 4.88
CA ILE A 44 -19.32 0.49 5.79
C ILE A 44 -18.06 1.28 6.17
N GLU A 45 -17.37 1.90 5.20
CA GLU A 45 -16.15 2.68 5.49
C GLU A 45 -16.42 3.89 6.38
N ALA A 46 -17.59 4.53 6.26
CA ALA A 46 -17.96 5.66 7.11
C ALA A 46 -18.18 5.20 8.56
N GLU A 47 -18.89 4.08 8.75
CA GLU A 47 -19.09 3.49 10.08
C GLU A 47 -17.75 3.07 10.72
N LEU A 48 -16.89 2.36 9.98
CA LEU A 48 -15.55 1.96 10.43
C LEU A 48 -14.69 3.16 10.87
N SER A 49 -14.89 4.34 10.30
CA SER A 49 -14.13 5.55 10.61
C SER A 49 -14.53 6.22 11.93
N GLU A 50 -15.72 5.91 12.44
CA GLU A 50 -16.25 6.42 13.71
C GLU A 50 -15.99 5.46 14.88
N LEU A 51 -15.61 4.21 14.59
CA LEU A 51 -15.28 3.20 15.59
C LEU A 51 -13.85 3.32 16.12
N GLU A 52 -13.70 3.03 17.41
CA GLU A 52 -12.41 2.81 18.04
C GLU A 52 -11.75 1.51 17.53
N GLU A 53 -10.44 1.37 17.71
CA GLU A 53 -9.67 0.26 17.13
C GLU A 53 -10.19 -1.13 17.53
N GLU A 54 -10.50 -1.34 18.81
CA GLU A 54 -11.02 -2.61 19.34
C GLU A 54 -12.38 -2.97 18.72
N GLU A 55 -13.29 -1.99 18.60
CA GLU A 55 -14.63 -2.18 18.03
C GLU A 55 -14.58 -2.41 16.51
N ARG A 56 -13.61 -1.79 15.84
CA ARG A 56 -13.40 -1.95 14.39
C ARG A 56 -13.04 -3.38 14.04
N ASP A 57 -12.14 -4.00 14.80
CA ASP A 57 -11.68 -5.37 14.54
C ASP A 57 -12.83 -6.39 14.72
N GLU A 58 -13.66 -6.21 15.75
CA GLU A 58 -14.86 -7.03 15.96
C GLU A 58 -15.86 -6.87 14.80
N PHE A 59 -16.11 -5.63 14.37
CA PHE A 59 -17.03 -5.34 13.26
C PHE A 59 -16.55 -5.93 11.92
N LEU A 60 -15.25 -5.83 11.63
CA LEU A 60 -14.64 -6.44 10.43
C LEU A 60 -14.77 -7.98 10.45
N ALA A 61 -14.54 -8.60 11.62
CA ALA A 61 -14.67 -10.04 11.78
C ALA A 61 -16.10 -10.53 11.56
N ASP A 62 -17.10 -9.80 12.05
CA ASP A 62 -18.53 -10.11 11.86
C ASP A 62 -18.95 -10.05 10.39
N LEU A 63 -18.35 -9.14 9.60
CA LEU A 63 -18.57 -9.03 8.16
C LEU A 63 -17.73 -10.02 7.34
N GLY A 64 -16.79 -10.75 7.96
CA GLY A 64 -15.85 -11.62 7.26
C GLY A 64 -14.85 -10.86 6.38
N ILE A 65 -14.53 -9.62 6.74
CA ILE A 65 -13.62 -8.74 6.01
C ILE A 65 -12.29 -8.67 6.77
N GLU A 66 -11.18 -8.94 6.10
CA GLU A 66 -9.85 -8.91 6.76
C GLU A 66 -9.30 -7.50 7.01
N GLU A 67 -9.70 -6.52 6.20
CA GLU A 67 -9.23 -5.14 6.32
C GLU A 67 -10.25 -4.14 5.75
N PRO A 68 -10.26 -2.87 6.22
CA PRO A 68 -11.07 -1.81 5.62
C PRO A 68 -10.84 -1.66 4.12
N GLY A 69 -11.89 -1.48 3.34
CA GLY A 69 -11.81 -1.22 1.90
C GLY A 69 -11.05 0.05 1.57
N LEU A 70 -11.04 1.04 2.47
CA LEU A 70 -10.23 2.24 2.32
C LEU A 70 -8.72 1.93 2.25
N ASN A 71 -8.23 0.88 2.92
CA ASN A 71 -6.83 0.45 2.81
C ASN A 71 -6.47 -0.03 1.40
N ARG A 72 -7.42 -0.68 0.71
CA ARG A 72 -7.25 -1.07 -0.70
C ARG A 72 -7.19 0.15 -1.60
N VAL A 73 -8.05 1.15 -1.36
CA VAL A 73 -8.03 2.43 -2.10
C VAL A 73 -6.70 3.15 -1.92
N ILE A 74 -6.19 3.23 -0.69
CA ILE A 74 -4.90 3.86 -0.38
C ILE A 74 -3.77 3.18 -1.13
N ARG A 75 -3.67 1.84 -1.07
CA ARG A 75 -2.63 1.08 -1.77
C ARG A 75 -2.73 1.25 -3.29
N SER A 76 -3.91 1.13 -3.87
CA SER A 76 -4.10 1.34 -5.32
C SER A 76 -3.79 2.78 -5.75
N GLY A 77 -4.09 3.78 -4.93
CA GLY A 77 -3.69 5.16 -5.19
C GLY A 77 -2.17 5.37 -5.11
N TYR A 78 -1.50 4.67 -4.20
CA TYR A 78 -0.05 4.67 -4.06
C TYR A 78 0.62 4.06 -5.31
N ASP A 79 0.11 2.92 -5.78
CA ASP A 79 0.54 2.28 -7.01
C ASP A 79 0.26 3.16 -8.24
N LEU A 80 -0.89 3.83 -8.30
CA LEU A 80 -1.27 4.75 -9.38
C LEU A 80 -0.31 5.93 -9.50
N LEU A 81 0.22 6.40 -8.37
CA LEU A 81 1.23 7.46 -8.30
C LEU A 81 2.65 6.94 -8.59
N ASN A 82 2.81 5.65 -8.90
CA ASN A 82 4.07 4.98 -9.16
C ASN A 82 5.06 5.17 -8.00
N LEU A 83 4.56 4.95 -6.78
CA LEU A 83 5.32 5.03 -5.53
C LEU A 83 5.62 3.61 -5.00
N GLN A 84 6.71 3.49 -4.26
CA GLN A 84 7.08 2.27 -3.55
C GLN A 84 7.62 2.61 -2.15
N THR A 85 7.55 1.62 -1.26
CA THR A 85 8.00 1.74 0.12
C THR A 85 9.33 1.02 0.32
N TYR A 86 10.26 1.65 1.04
CA TYR A 86 11.37 0.95 1.69
C TYR A 86 11.33 1.18 3.20
N PHE A 87 12.04 0.36 3.95
CA PHE A 87 12.03 0.41 5.41
C PHE A 87 13.40 0.76 5.98
N THR A 88 13.39 1.52 7.06
CA THR A 88 14.48 1.54 8.03
C THR A 88 13.99 0.83 9.29
N ALA A 89 14.75 -0.15 9.77
CA ALA A 89 14.40 -0.92 10.96
C ALA A 89 15.59 -0.94 11.93
N GLY A 90 15.32 -0.61 13.19
CA GLY A 90 16.29 -0.67 14.27
C GLY A 90 15.59 -0.71 15.62
N VAL A 91 16.38 -0.80 16.69
CA VAL A 91 15.84 -0.97 18.05
C VAL A 91 14.91 0.16 18.48
N LYS A 92 15.15 1.39 18.00
CA LYS A 92 14.38 2.57 18.38
C LYS A 92 13.17 2.83 17.48
N GLU A 93 13.24 2.45 16.22
CA GLU A 93 12.26 2.87 15.21
C GLU A 93 12.21 1.86 14.07
N VAL A 94 10.98 1.59 13.62
CA VAL A 94 10.70 0.96 12.33
C VAL A 94 9.87 1.96 11.53
N ARG A 95 10.32 2.31 10.33
CA ARG A 95 9.69 3.34 9.52
C ARG A 95 9.61 2.99 8.06
N ALA A 96 8.45 3.24 7.47
CA ALA A 96 8.19 3.20 6.04
C ALA A 96 8.55 4.55 5.40
N TRP A 97 9.27 4.50 4.28
CA TRP A 97 9.67 5.66 3.49
C TRP A 97 9.13 5.56 2.07
N THR A 98 8.48 6.63 1.62
CA THR A 98 7.89 6.74 0.28
C THR A 98 8.90 7.27 -0.74
N ILE A 99 9.13 6.52 -1.80
CA ILE A 99 9.98 6.91 -2.94
C ILE A 99 9.28 6.58 -4.27
N PRO A 100 9.58 7.29 -5.37
CA PRO A 100 9.15 6.87 -6.69
C PRO A 100 9.73 5.49 -7.05
N VAL A 101 8.95 4.68 -7.78
CA VAL A 101 9.45 3.44 -8.35
C VAL A 101 10.65 3.72 -9.26
N GLY A 102 11.72 2.95 -9.09
CA GLY A 102 12.98 3.13 -9.81
C GLY A 102 13.92 4.19 -9.23
N ALA A 103 13.60 4.79 -8.08
CA ALA A 103 14.54 5.66 -7.38
C ALA A 103 15.83 4.91 -7.00
N THR A 104 16.97 5.59 -7.19
CA THR A 104 18.29 5.06 -6.82
C THR A 104 18.52 5.14 -5.31
N ALA A 105 19.50 4.38 -4.80
CA ALA A 105 19.83 4.39 -3.37
C ALA A 105 20.20 5.80 -2.81
N PRO A 106 20.98 6.65 -3.51
CA PRO A 106 21.21 8.04 -3.08
C PRO A 106 19.93 8.87 -2.97
N GLN A 107 19.04 8.78 -3.96
CA GLN A 107 17.76 9.51 -3.96
C GLN A 107 16.83 9.04 -2.83
N ALA A 108 16.81 7.74 -2.57
CA ALA A 108 16.09 7.17 -1.44
C ALA A 108 16.65 7.69 -0.11
N ALA A 109 17.98 7.67 0.07
CA ALA A 109 18.63 8.21 1.27
C ALA A 109 18.35 9.71 1.47
N GLY A 110 18.20 10.47 0.37
CA GLY A 110 17.78 11.87 0.37
C GLY A 110 16.42 12.12 1.03
N LYS A 111 15.52 11.12 1.08
CA LYS A 111 14.26 11.22 1.84
C LYS A 111 14.44 11.24 3.34
N ILE A 112 15.51 10.63 3.85
CA ILE A 112 15.86 10.66 5.27
C ILE A 112 16.53 11.98 5.60
N HIS A 113 17.52 12.38 4.79
CA HIS A 113 18.21 13.67 4.93
C HIS A 113 18.88 14.07 3.62
N THR A 114 18.81 15.35 3.23
CA THR A 114 19.36 15.85 1.96
C THR A 114 20.88 15.68 1.83
N ASP A 115 21.61 15.73 2.94
CA ASP A 115 23.06 15.47 2.93
C ASP A 115 23.43 14.02 2.58
N PHE A 116 22.55 13.04 2.85
CA PHE A 116 22.83 11.65 2.48
C PHE A 116 22.81 11.42 0.99
N GLU A 117 22.04 12.18 0.22
CA GLU A 117 22.07 12.07 -1.24
C GLU A 117 23.40 12.58 -1.82
N ARG A 118 23.92 13.69 -1.28
CA ARG A 118 25.20 14.29 -1.72
C ARG A 118 26.42 13.51 -1.24
N GLY A 119 26.38 13.04 0.00
CA GLY A 119 27.45 12.31 0.66
C GLY A 119 27.31 10.80 0.57
N PHE A 120 26.46 10.29 -0.34
CA PHE A 120 26.18 8.87 -0.44
C PHE A 120 27.46 8.08 -0.76
N ILE A 121 27.75 7.07 0.06
CA ILE A 121 28.88 6.14 -0.15
C ILE A 121 28.35 4.77 -0.58
N ARG A 122 27.44 4.20 0.22
CA ARG A 122 26.81 2.90 -0.04
C ARG A 122 25.48 2.79 0.72
N ALA A 123 24.68 1.81 0.34
CA ALA A 123 23.53 1.34 1.12
C ALA A 123 23.74 -0.14 1.46
N GLU A 124 23.40 -0.51 2.69
CA GLU A 124 23.26 -1.90 3.11
C GLU A 124 21.79 -2.26 2.95
N VAL A 125 21.49 -3.22 2.08
CA VAL A 125 20.11 -3.52 1.65
C VAL A 125 19.87 -5.00 1.86
N ILE A 126 18.78 -5.32 2.55
CA ILE A 126 18.28 -6.67 2.75
C ILE A 126 16.91 -6.74 2.10
N GLY A 127 16.65 -7.80 1.32
CA GLY A 127 15.32 -8.04 0.74
C GLY A 127 14.27 -8.19 1.84
N TYR A 128 13.06 -7.64 1.66
CA TYR A 128 12.00 -7.73 2.69
C TYR A 128 11.74 -9.18 3.14
N ASN A 129 11.59 -10.09 2.18
CA ASN A 129 11.37 -11.50 2.47
C ASN A 129 12.56 -12.14 3.19
N ASP A 130 13.80 -11.78 2.83
CA ASP A 130 14.99 -12.26 3.53
C ASP A 130 15.05 -11.73 4.98
N TYR A 131 14.72 -10.44 5.19
CA TYR A 131 14.68 -9.85 6.53
C TYR A 131 13.68 -10.59 7.44
N ILE A 132 12.49 -10.91 6.93
CA ILE A 132 11.47 -11.67 7.67
C ILE A 132 11.93 -13.12 7.87
N GLN A 133 12.38 -13.80 6.81
CA GLN A 133 12.78 -15.20 6.85
C GLN A 133 13.94 -15.47 7.81
N PHE A 134 14.91 -14.56 7.88
CA PHE A 134 16.10 -14.70 8.72
C PHE A 134 16.02 -13.92 10.04
N ASN A 135 14.82 -13.51 10.46
CA ASN A 135 14.57 -12.84 11.74
C ASN A 135 15.43 -11.58 11.97
N GLY A 136 15.58 -10.77 10.94
CA GLY A 136 16.23 -9.46 11.01
C GLY A 136 17.65 -9.41 10.47
N GLU A 137 18.32 -8.28 10.74
CA GLU A 137 19.60 -7.92 10.13
C GLU A 137 20.70 -8.96 10.37
N SER A 138 20.91 -9.38 11.62
CA SER A 138 21.98 -10.31 11.98
C SER A 138 21.82 -11.66 11.27
N GLY A 139 20.60 -12.22 11.27
CA GLY A 139 20.37 -13.52 10.62
C GLY A 139 20.46 -13.44 9.10
N ALA A 140 19.97 -12.35 8.48
CA ALA A 140 20.12 -12.14 7.04
C ALA A 140 21.60 -12.04 6.65
N LYS A 141 22.40 -11.32 7.43
CA LYS A 141 23.85 -11.19 7.21
C LYS A 141 24.59 -12.52 7.35
N GLU A 142 24.26 -13.33 8.35
CA GLU A 142 24.81 -14.69 8.53
C GLU A 142 24.45 -15.62 7.36
N ALA A 143 23.26 -15.44 6.77
CA ALA A 143 22.80 -16.15 5.57
C ALA A 143 23.36 -15.57 4.25
N GLY A 144 24.15 -14.49 4.30
CA GLY A 144 24.72 -13.83 3.12
C GLY A 144 23.68 -13.14 2.23
N LYS A 145 22.63 -12.57 2.85
CA LYS A 145 21.53 -11.87 2.20
C LYS A 145 21.58 -10.36 2.38
#